data_AF-A0A9X6S2N9-F1
#
_entry.id   AF-A0A9X6S2N9-F1
#
_cell.length_a   1.000
_cell.length_b   1.000
_cell.length_c   1.000
_cell.angle_alpha   90.00
_cell.angle_beta   90.00
_cell.angle_gamma   90.00
#
_symmetry.space_group_name_H-M   'P 1'
#
loop_
_entity.id
_entity.type
_entity.pdbx_description
1 polymer ?
#
loop_
_entity_poly.entity_id
_entity_poly.type
_entity_poly.pdbx_seq_one_letter_code
_entity_poly.pdbx_strand_id
1 'polypeptide(L)'
;MNRRDYIILNEIVKNPTIKDKYLIEKLNLTKRKLDYSIEKINDWLELNNIQPITKKNGKFYFKKEVLKILQVTDEENMMLFHTSRERIELILLVLLTSKEKILLSKIAEELNVTKNTVLNDIKIAREDLKSLE
;
A
#
# COMPACT_ATOMS: atom_id res chain seq x y z
N MET A 1 -5.14 3.10 3.76
CA MET A 1 -4.54 3.37 2.44
C MET A 1 -3.51 2.28 2.14
N ASN A 2 -3.37 1.80 0.90
CA ASN A 2 -2.33 0.82 0.52
C ASN A 2 -1.22 1.47 -0.35
N ARG A 3 -0.18 0.70 -0.71
CA ARG A 3 0.95 1.16 -1.55
C ARG A 3 0.52 1.78 -2.88
N ARG A 4 -0.45 1.18 -3.56
CA ARG A 4 -0.93 1.67 -4.87
C ARG A 4 -1.62 3.02 -4.69
N ASP A 5 -2.50 3.10 -3.71
CA ASP A 5 -3.23 4.33 -3.37
C ASP A 5 -2.24 5.47 -3.02
N TYR A 6 -1.18 5.13 -2.27
CA TYR A 6 -0.08 6.05 -1.98
C TYR A 6 0.64 6.55 -3.24
N ILE A 7 1.02 5.63 -4.14
CA ILE A 7 1.68 5.99 -5.41
C ILE A 7 0.77 6.90 -6.24
N ILE A 8 -0.53 6.60 -6.32
CA ILE A 8 -1.50 7.42 -7.04
C ILE A 8 -1.54 8.84 -6.46
N LEU A 9 -1.66 8.96 -5.13
CA LEU A 9 -1.69 10.27 -4.46
C LEU A 9 -0.39 11.06 -4.70
N ASN A 10 0.77 10.40 -4.60
CA ASN A 10 2.08 11.03 -4.85
C ASN A 10 2.21 11.53 -6.30
N GLU A 11 1.79 10.74 -7.28
CA GLU A 11 1.80 11.14 -8.70
C GLU A 11 0.87 12.33 -8.97
N ILE A 12 -0.33 12.35 -8.37
CA ILE A 12 -1.28 13.47 -8.45
C ILE A 12 -0.68 14.74 -7.85
N VAL A 13 -0.02 14.63 -6.70
CA VAL A 13 0.57 15.76 -6.01
C VAL A 13 1.76 16.35 -6.79
N LYS A 14 2.60 15.49 -7.37
CA LYS A 14 3.74 15.90 -8.22
C LYS A 14 3.29 16.52 -9.54
N ASN A 15 2.21 16.01 -10.14
CA ASN A 15 1.63 16.54 -11.36
C ASN A 15 0.10 16.64 -11.25
N PRO A 16 -0.43 17.78 -10.78
CA PRO A 16 -1.87 17.97 -10.64
C PRO A 16 -2.66 17.89 -11.95
N THR A 17 -2.01 17.93 -13.11
CA THR A 17 -2.64 17.81 -14.43
C THR A 17 -2.53 16.40 -15.04
N ILE A 18 -2.09 15.43 -14.25
CA ILE A 18 -1.94 14.03 -14.67
C ILE A 18 -3.25 13.46 -15.21
N LYS A 19 -3.17 12.81 -16.37
CA LYS A 19 -4.33 12.16 -17.00
C LYS A 19 -4.55 10.79 -16.38
N ASP A 20 -5.83 10.42 -16.19
CA ASP A 20 -6.18 9.10 -15.67
C ASP A 20 -5.62 7.97 -16.54
N LYS A 21 -5.61 8.17 -17.86
CA LYS A 21 -5.03 7.22 -18.82
C LYS A 21 -3.58 6.87 -18.46
N TYR A 22 -2.78 7.87 -18.08
CA TYR A 22 -1.39 7.63 -17.68
C TYR A 22 -1.29 6.81 -16.39
N LEU A 23 -2.11 7.13 -15.37
CA LEU A 23 -2.14 6.37 -14.11
C LEU A 23 -2.60 4.91 -14.34
N ILE A 24 -3.61 4.73 -15.19
CA ILE A 24 -4.15 3.42 -15.59
C ILE A 24 -3.06 2.58 -16.25
N GLU A 25 -2.35 3.12 -17.23
CA GLU A 25 -1.29 2.43 -17.96
C GLU A 25 -0.09 2.14 -17.04
N LYS A 26 0.39 3.15 -16.30
CA LYS A 26 1.57 3.03 -15.41
C LYS A 26 1.39 1.98 -14.32
N LEU A 27 0.17 1.85 -13.79
CA LEU A 27 -0.12 0.96 -12.66
C LEU A 27 -0.89 -0.31 -13.08
N ASN A 28 -1.08 -0.53 -14.38
CA ASN A 28 -1.85 -1.64 -14.94
C ASN A 28 -3.24 -1.80 -14.28
N LEU A 29 -3.99 -0.71 -14.20
CA LEU A 29 -5.31 -0.65 -13.57
C LEU A 29 -6.42 -0.55 -14.62
N THR A 30 -7.63 -0.91 -14.22
CA THR A 30 -8.83 -0.47 -14.94
C THR A 30 -9.28 0.89 -14.41
N LYS A 31 -10.08 1.63 -15.18
CA LYS A 31 -10.66 2.90 -14.73
C LYS A 31 -11.41 2.77 -13.39
N ARG A 32 -12.22 1.72 -13.23
CA ARG A 32 -12.91 1.40 -11.96
C ARG A 32 -11.96 1.23 -10.78
N LYS A 33 -10.82 0.55 -10.98
CA LYS A 33 -9.80 0.38 -9.91
C LYS A 33 -9.13 1.70 -9.54
N LEU A 34 -8.88 2.58 -10.53
CA LEU A 34 -8.37 3.92 -10.26
C LEU A 34 -9.38 4.74 -9.45
N ASP A 35 -10.66 4.74 -9.83
CA ASP A 35 -11.71 5.48 -9.13
C ASP A 35 -11.85 5.01 -7.68
N TYR A 36 -11.88 3.69 -7.46
CA TYR A 36 -11.89 3.12 -6.10
C TYR A 36 -10.65 3.50 -5.28
N SER A 37 -9.48 3.59 -5.92
CA SER A 37 -8.26 4.01 -5.23
C SER A 37 -8.35 5.49 -4.82
N ILE A 38 -8.94 6.35 -5.66
CA ILE A 38 -9.20 7.76 -5.34
C ILE A 38 -10.19 7.89 -4.18
N GLU A 39 -11.25 7.08 -4.15
CA GLU A 39 -12.16 7.01 -2.99
C GLU A 39 -11.41 6.63 -1.72
N LYS A 40 -10.59 5.57 -1.76
CA LYS A 40 -9.79 5.13 -0.59
C LYS A 40 -8.77 6.15 -0.12
N ILE A 41 -8.20 6.92 -1.04
CA ILE A 41 -7.32 8.06 -0.71
C ILE A 41 -8.13 9.12 0.04
N ASN A 42 -9.31 9.48 -0.48
CA ASN A 42 -10.16 10.48 0.13
C ASN A 42 -10.67 10.07 1.52
N ASP A 43 -11.12 8.82 1.68
CA ASP A 43 -11.48 8.24 2.99
C ASP A 43 -10.32 8.42 3.99
N TRP A 44 -9.09 8.13 3.57
CA TRP A 44 -7.91 8.25 4.42
C TRP A 44 -7.57 9.71 4.76
N LEU A 45 -7.71 10.64 3.83
CA LEU A 45 -7.52 12.06 4.08
C LEU A 45 -8.54 12.57 5.11
N GLU A 46 -9.80 12.21 4.97
CA GLU A 46 -10.87 12.61 5.89
C GLU A 46 -10.65 12.06 7.31
N LEU A 47 -10.22 10.79 7.44
CA LEU A 47 -9.84 10.21 8.73
C LEU A 47 -8.71 10.99 9.43
N ASN A 48 -7.85 11.66 8.66
CA ASN A 48 -6.78 12.52 9.16
C ASN A 48 -7.18 14.01 9.25
N ASN A 49 -8.48 14.32 9.15
CA ASN A 49 -9.03 15.68 9.15
C ASN A 49 -8.51 16.57 8.00
N ILE A 50 -8.19 15.96 6.86
CA ILE A 50 -7.72 16.65 5.65
C ILE A 50 -8.82 16.59 4.59
N GLN A 51 -9.00 17.69 3.86
CA GLN A 51 -10.00 17.74 2.79
C GLN A 51 -9.66 16.76 1.64
N PRO A 52 -10.66 16.07 1.08
CA PRO A 52 -10.52 15.20 -0.09
C PRO A 52 -9.86 15.90 -1.29
N ILE A 53 -9.11 15.11 -2.08
CA ILE A 53 -8.69 15.55 -3.40
C ILE A 53 -9.88 15.54 -4.37
N THR A 54 -9.96 16.55 -5.22
CA THR A 54 -11.05 16.66 -6.21
C THR A 54 -10.48 16.91 -7.60
N LYS A 55 -11.17 16.43 -8.62
CA LYS A 55 -10.78 16.64 -10.02
C LYS A 55 -11.80 17.51 -10.73
N LYS A 56 -11.36 18.65 -11.29
CA LYS A 56 -12.20 19.56 -12.09
C LYS A 56 -11.48 19.95 -13.37
N ASN A 57 -12.16 19.85 -14.52
CA ASN A 57 -11.61 20.17 -15.84
C ASN A 57 -10.25 19.50 -16.13
N GLY A 58 -10.10 18.25 -15.74
CA GLY A 58 -8.86 17.48 -15.95
C GLY A 58 -7.72 17.78 -14.98
N LYS A 59 -7.89 18.71 -14.02
CA LYS A 59 -6.89 19.07 -13.01
C LYS A 59 -7.34 18.64 -11.61
N PHE A 60 -6.42 18.09 -10.83
CA PHE A 60 -6.61 17.77 -9.42
C PHE A 60 -6.36 19.00 -8.53
N TYR A 61 -7.18 19.12 -7.49
CA TYR A 61 -7.13 20.17 -6.48
C TYR A 61 -7.06 19.53 -5.11
N PHE A 62 -6.15 20.04 -4.29
CA PHE A 62 -5.87 19.57 -2.93
C PHE A 62 -5.28 20.70 -2.09
N LYS A 63 -5.34 20.55 -0.77
CA LYS A 63 -4.81 21.53 0.19
C LYS A 63 -3.35 21.24 0.53
N LYS A 64 -2.62 22.23 1.08
CA LYS A 64 -1.18 22.10 1.40
C LYS A 64 -0.90 21.02 2.45
N GLU A 65 -1.89 20.73 3.28
CA GLU A 65 -1.92 19.69 4.31
C GLU A 65 -1.68 18.30 3.71
N VAL A 66 -2.15 18.05 2.47
CA VAL A 66 -1.87 16.80 1.73
C VAL A 66 -0.37 16.63 1.48
N LEU A 67 0.34 17.73 1.19
CA LEU A 67 1.81 17.68 0.99
C LEU A 67 2.53 17.35 2.30
N LYS A 68 2.08 17.96 3.41
CA LYS A 68 2.69 17.75 4.73
C LYS A 68 2.54 16.31 5.19
N ILE A 69 1.33 15.75 5.07
CA ILE A 69 1.10 14.38 5.51
C ILE A 69 1.84 13.38 4.63
N LEU A 70 1.91 13.61 3.31
CA LEU A 70 2.71 12.78 2.41
C LEU A 70 4.20 12.76 2.79
N GLN A 71 4.79 13.94 3.09
CA GLN A 71 6.21 14.04 3.47
C GLN A 71 6.52 13.32 4.79
N VAL A 72 5.65 13.45 5.79
CA VAL A 72 5.80 12.71 7.05
C VAL A 72 5.70 11.21 6.79
N THR A 73 4.82 10.81 5.88
CA THR A 73 4.60 9.40 5.58
C THR A 73 5.58 8.81 4.56
N ASP A 74 6.48 9.55 3.91
CA ASP A 74 7.43 8.97 2.92
C ASP A 74 8.42 8.00 3.59
N GLU A 75 8.87 8.30 4.82
CA GLU A 75 9.77 7.43 5.60
C GLU A 75 9.00 6.29 6.29
N GLU A 76 7.82 6.56 6.86
CA GLU A 76 6.99 5.54 7.51
C GLU A 76 6.29 4.61 6.51
N ASN A 77 5.89 5.08 5.32
CA ASN A 77 5.19 4.27 4.32
C ASN A 77 6.10 3.31 3.56
N MET A 78 7.40 3.61 3.41
CA MET A 78 8.34 2.61 2.90
C MET A 78 8.38 1.38 3.84
N MET A 79 8.20 1.57 5.16
CA MET A 79 8.09 0.48 6.13
C MET A 79 6.68 -0.15 6.20
N LEU A 80 5.60 0.62 5.96
CA LEU A 80 4.22 0.12 6.05
C LEU A 80 3.79 -0.76 4.86
N PHE A 81 4.53 -0.77 3.75
CA PHE A 81 4.10 -1.42 2.50
C PHE A 81 5.09 -2.46 1.97
N HIS A 82 5.37 -3.48 2.78
CA HIS A 82 6.07 -4.68 2.31
C HIS A 82 5.29 -5.37 1.19
N THR A 83 5.96 -5.64 0.07
CA THR A 83 5.50 -6.54 -0.98
C THR A 83 5.28 -7.95 -0.42
N SER A 84 4.50 -8.78 -1.12
CA SER A 84 4.33 -10.18 -0.69
C SER A 84 5.66 -10.91 -0.59
N ARG A 85 6.62 -10.61 -1.48
CA ARG A 85 7.95 -11.23 -1.43
C ARG A 85 8.75 -10.80 -0.19
N GLU A 86 8.83 -9.50 0.07
CA GLU A 86 9.52 -8.98 1.27
C GLU A 86 8.88 -9.52 2.56
N ARG A 87 7.55 -9.59 2.61
CA ARG A 87 6.84 -10.20 3.75
C ARG A 87 7.20 -11.67 3.92
N ILE A 88 7.24 -12.45 2.83
CA ILE A 88 7.65 -13.86 2.88
C ILE A 88 9.06 -14.00 3.47
N GLU A 89 10.00 -13.17 3.01
CA GLU A 89 11.39 -13.19 3.50
C GLU A 89 11.48 -12.84 4.99
N LEU A 90 10.74 -11.82 5.44
CA LEU A 90 10.64 -11.46 6.86
C LEU A 90 9.98 -12.56 7.69
N ILE A 91 8.89 -13.17 7.20
CA ILE A 91 8.21 -14.29 7.86
C ILE A 91 9.17 -15.47 8.02
N LEU A 92 9.91 -15.83 6.97
CA LEU A 92 10.90 -16.90 7.03
C LEU A 92 12.02 -16.58 8.02
N LEU A 93 12.55 -15.36 8.00
CA LEU A 93 13.58 -14.91 8.95
C LEU A 93 13.08 -15.05 10.40
N VAL A 94 11.87 -14.59 10.67
CA VAL A 94 11.24 -14.68 12.00
C VAL A 94 11.05 -16.14 12.40
N LEU A 95 10.56 -17.01 11.52
CA LEU A 95 10.37 -18.44 11.80
C LEU A 95 11.70 -19.18 12.04
N LEU A 96 12.77 -18.83 11.32
CA LEU A 96 14.09 -19.45 11.45
C LEU A 96 14.84 -19.01 12.71
N THR A 97 14.58 -17.80 13.20
CA THR A 97 15.28 -17.21 14.35
C THR A 97 14.51 -17.34 15.67
N SER A 98 13.21 -17.61 15.62
CA SER A 98 12.37 -17.72 16.82
C SER A 98 12.52 -19.07 17.51
N LYS A 99 12.71 -19.04 18.83
CA LYS A 99 12.80 -20.23 19.68
C LYS A 99 11.45 -20.68 20.26
N GLU A 100 10.41 -19.86 20.08
CA GLU A 100 9.08 -20.07 20.63
C GLU A 100 8.01 -20.02 19.54
N LYS A 101 6.81 -20.52 19.86
CA LYS A 101 5.66 -20.43 18.96
C LYS A 101 5.24 -18.98 18.80
N ILE A 102 5.02 -18.56 17.55
CA ILE A 102 4.60 -17.20 17.22
C ILE A 102 3.13 -17.21 16.85
N LEU A 103 2.37 -16.27 17.43
CA LEU A 103 0.99 -16.07 17.06
C LEU A 103 0.90 -15.43 15.67
N LEU A 104 0.09 -16.01 14.79
CA LEU A 104 -0.20 -15.47 13.47
C LEU A 104 -0.72 -14.03 13.52
N SER A 105 -1.50 -13.70 14.56
CA SER A 105 -2.00 -12.34 14.79
C SER A 105 -0.88 -11.33 14.98
N LYS A 106 0.19 -11.73 15.66
CA LYS A 106 1.33 -10.85 15.94
C LYS A 106 2.10 -10.57 14.64
N ILE A 107 2.32 -11.59 13.81
CA ILE A 107 2.92 -11.40 12.48
C ILE A 107 2.07 -10.47 11.61
N ALA A 108 0.74 -10.62 11.66
CA ALA A 108 -0.18 -9.79 10.89
C ALA A 108 -0.13 -8.31 11.34
N GLU A 109 -0.04 -8.07 12.64
CA GLU A 109 0.10 -6.73 13.22
C GLU A 109 1.43 -6.08 12.82
N GLU A 110 2.55 -6.77 13.04
CA GLU A 110 3.90 -6.26 12.72
C GLU A 110 4.09 -5.97 11.22
N LEU A 111 3.48 -6.79 10.36
CA LEU A 111 3.53 -6.58 8.90
C LEU A 111 2.43 -5.68 8.36
N ASN A 112 1.54 -5.18 9.23
CA ASN A 112 0.38 -4.35 8.88
C ASN A 112 -0.50 -4.96 7.77
N VAL A 113 -0.81 -6.25 7.89
CA VAL A 113 -1.66 -7.00 6.96
C VAL A 113 -2.71 -7.82 7.71
N THR A 114 -3.66 -8.42 6.99
CA THR A 114 -4.63 -9.32 7.62
C THR A 114 -4.01 -10.69 7.93
N LYS A 115 -4.56 -11.44 8.89
CA LYS A 115 -4.17 -12.84 9.16
C LYS A 115 -4.24 -13.73 7.92
N ASN A 116 -5.22 -13.49 7.05
CA ASN A 116 -5.39 -14.23 5.79
C ASN A 116 -4.25 -13.92 4.81
N THR A 117 -3.79 -12.66 4.77
CA THR A 117 -2.64 -12.28 3.95
C THR A 117 -1.39 -13.02 4.42
N VAL A 118 -1.14 -13.09 5.73
CA VAL A 118 -0.01 -13.86 6.29
C VAL A 118 -0.12 -15.34 5.95
N LEU A 119 -1.30 -15.96 6.07
CA LEU A 119 -1.51 -17.35 5.69
C LEU A 119 -1.23 -17.61 4.20
N ASN A 120 -1.66 -16.69 3.34
CA ASN A 120 -1.38 -16.77 1.91
C ASN A 120 0.12 -16.65 1.62
N ASP A 121 0.81 -15.71 2.27
CA ASP A 121 2.27 -15.55 2.15
C ASP A 121 3.01 -16.83 2.62
N ILE A 122 2.62 -17.43 3.75
CA ILE A 122 3.18 -18.71 4.24
C ILE A 122 2.92 -19.84 3.23
N LYS A 123 1.74 -19.87 2.59
CA LYS A 123 1.41 -20.88 1.58
C LYS A 123 2.33 -20.73 0.37
N ILE A 124 2.55 -19.51 -0.12
CA ILE A 124 3.47 -19.23 -1.23
C ILE A 124 4.89 -19.67 -0.85
N ALA A 125 5.38 -19.26 0.34
CA ALA A 125 6.71 -19.64 0.83
C ALA A 125 6.92 -21.16 0.86
N ARG A 126 5.88 -21.92 1.25
CA ARG A 126 5.92 -23.38 1.24
C ARG A 126 6.06 -23.96 -0.16
N GLU A 127 5.32 -23.44 -1.14
CA GLU A 127 5.44 -23.92 -2.52
C GLU A 127 6.81 -23.55 -3.13
N ASP A 128 7.32 -22.36 -2.84
CA ASP A 128 8.68 -21.94 -3.24
C ASP A 128 9.73 -22.91 -2.71
N LEU A 129 9.67 -23.29 -1.42
CA LEU A 129 10.62 -24.21 -0.81
C LEU A 129 10.57 -25.62 -1.40
N LYS A 130 9.38 -26.13 -1.74
CA LYS A 130 9.26 -27.43 -2.43
C LYS A 130 9.87 -27.42 -3.82
N SER A 131 9.90 -26.27 -4.49
CA SER A 131 10.49 -26.16 -5.83
C SER A 131 12.02 -26.14 -5.83
N LEU A 132 12.64 -26.10 -4.64
CA LEU A 132 14.09 -26.16 -4.45
C LEU A 132 14.60 -27.60 -4.22
N GLU A 133 13.70 -28.57 -4.05
CA GLU A 133 13.98 -30.01 -3.94
C GLU A 133 14.01 -30.68 -5.32
#